data_AF-A0A961AVW0-F1
#
_entry.id   AF-A0A961AVW0-F1
#
_cell.length_a   1.000
_cell.length_b   1.000
_cell.length_c   1.000
_cell.angle_alpha   90.00
_cell.angle_beta   90.00
_cell.angle_gamma   90.00
#
_symmetry.space_group_name_H-M   'P 1'
#
loop_
_entity.id
_entity.type
_entity.pdbx_description
1 polymer ?
#
loop_
_entity_poly.entity_id
_entity_poly.type
_entity_poly.pdbx_seq_one_letter_code
_entity_poly.pdbx_strand_id
1 'polypeptide(L)'
;MADDDPFQSWRPFYGDLHNHCGISYGHGSLEDALSNAREQLDFVSITGHAHWPDMPEPTPRIQPIIDFHEEGFARLKSVWPQMMATLRERNKEGRFVIFPGFEVHSCASGDRNMVYRDLDGDILYPKDLDDLHAQLRKLREQGKDSIAQPHHVGYRKGTRGIDWDTFSPEFAPFVEMLSMHGCSEGSENTRPFLHSMGPSDWESTIAAGLAKGHVFGFSGGTDHHSGHPGSYGHGRTAVWATDGTRESIWEALYARRMVALTGDRIALKFSVNGAAMGSVIPVADQRNLSIDVSGGGAIDCVDVIRNGKLFRRFSQLDVPLGKSEGDGLVRTKIHLEVGWGAKRRTTEWGIEFGIEDGRILAVEPRFRGLEVVSPAERDAGEDESFYRSRVLETSERAVRFETVSQGNSTNSTCTTQGLCLEVEMPRSAKVYAILNGARAEHTLAELMTGARSGSLDHTDAPSWRFNRAPSPEELNWRFDFTDDEPMGDGFYYVRVRQTNDQWAWSSPVFLR
;
A
#
# COMPACT_ATOMS: atom_id res chain seq x y z
N MET A 1 24.27 26.49 8.15
CA MET A 1 24.77 25.13 8.44
C MET A 1 24.19 24.25 7.35
N ALA A 2 24.94 23.33 6.77
CA ALA A 2 24.38 22.43 5.77
C ALA A 2 23.17 21.73 6.41
N ASP A 3 21.99 21.86 5.80
CA ASP A 3 20.82 21.07 6.18
C ASP A 3 21.20 19.61 5.98
N ASP A 4 21.47 18.90 7.06
CA ASP A 4 21.62 17.44 7.01
C ASP A 4 20.22 16.86 6.70
N ASP A 5 19.94 16.60 5.41
CA ASP A 5 18.76 15.84 4.99
C ASP A 5 18.79 14.49 5.70
N PRO A 6 17.88 14.20 6.65
CA PRO A 6 17.93 12.96 7.43
C PRO A 6 17.65 11.73 6.57
N PHE A 7 17.24 11.91 5.30
CA PHE A 7 17.01 10.84 4.34
C PHE A 7 18.20 10.56 3.42
N GLN A 8 19.34 11.25 3.54
CA GLN A 8 20.45 11.17 2.58
C GLN A 8 20.99 9.75 2.36
N SER A 9 20.99 8.91 3.40
CA SER A 9 21.45 7.52 3.35
C SER A 9 20.36 6.50 3.03
N TRP A 10 19.14 6.95 2.76
CA TRP A 10 17.98 6.07 2.57
C TRP A 10 17.32 6.27 1.21
N ARG A 11 16.66 5.22 0.75
CA ARG A 11 15.74 5.25 -0.40
C ARG A 11 14.44 4.54 -0.05
N PRO A 12 13.33 4.84 -0.73
CA PRO A 12 12.06 4.18 -0.47
C PRO A 12 12.07 2.75 -1.04
N PHE A 13 11.56 1.81 -0.26
CA PHE A 13 11.20 0.45 -0.67
C PHE A 13 9.71 0.24 -0.42
N TYR A 14 9.03 -0.46 -1.31
CA TYR A 14 7.58 -0.61 -1.29
C TYR A 14 7.18 -2.05 -0.99
N GLY A 15 6.23 -2.24 -0.10
CA GLY A 15 5.79 -3.57 0.28
C GLY A 15 4.35 -3.62 0.75
N ASP A 16 3.90 -4.84 1.02
CA ASP A 16 2.60 -5.16 1.56
C ASP A 16 2.78 -6.18 2.67
N LEU A 17 2.42 -5.79 3.90
CA LEU A 17 2.57 -6.65 5.07
C LEU A 17 1.31 -7.45 5.37
N HIS A 18 0.18 -7.17 4.72
CA HIS A 18 -1.10 -7.76 5.10
C HIS A 18 -1.93 -8.08 3.85
N ASN A 19 -2.07 -9.38 3.56
CA ASN A 19 -2.80 -9.93 2.43
C ASN A 19 -3.01 -11.44 2.65
N HIS A 20 -3.99 -12.01 1.95
CA HIS A 20 -4.35 -13.42 2.13
C HIS A 20 -4.35 -14.19 0.81
N CYS A 21 -4.10 -15.49 0.93
CA CYS A 21 -4.24 -16.44 -0.16
C CYS A 21 -4.80 -17.79 0.37
N GLY A 22 -4.87 -18.78 -0.51
CA GLY A 22 -5.44 -20.11 -0.25
C GLY A 22 -4.70 -20.98 0.77
N ILE A 23 -3.66 -20.47 1.45
CA ILE A 23 -3.04 -21.14 2.60
C ILE A 23 -3.95 -21.18 3.84
N SER A 24 -4.97 -20.32 3.88
CA SER A 24 -6.05 -20.33 4.86
C SER A 24 -7.39 -20.29 4.12
N TYR A 25 -8.23 -19.28 4.37
CA TYR A 25 -9.54 -19.12 3.75
C TYR A 25 -9.61 -18.02 2.66
N GLY A 26 -8.47 -17.55 2.15
CA GLY A 26 -8.39 -16.76 0.92
C GLY A 26 -8.36 -17.63 -0.36
N HIS A 27 -8.10 -17.00 -1.50
CA HIS A 27 -8.02 -17.64 -2.82
C HIS A 27 -6.63 -17.50 -3.45
N GLY A 28 -6.34 -18.32 -4.46
CA GLY A 28 -5.04 -18.38 -5.12
C GLY A 28 -3.97 -19.13 -4.32
N SER A 29 -2.98 -19.67 -5.00
CA SER A 29 -1.88 -20.40 -4.36
C SER A 29 -0.89 -19.43 -3.67
N LEU A 30 -0.07 -19.98 -2.77
CA LEU A 30 1.04 -19.23 -2.18
C LEU A 30 2.04 -18.79 -3.26
N GLU A 31 2.27 -19.64 -4.26
CA GLU A 31 3.16 -19.38 -5.39
C GLU A 31 2.67 -18.23 -6.26
N ASP A 32 1.36 -18.15 -6.52
CA ASP A 32 0.75 -17.06 -7.27
C ASP A 32 0.84 -15.75 -6.48
N ALA A 33 0.55 -15.78 -5.17
CA ALA A 33 0.67 -14.61 -4.29
C ALA A 33 2.11 -14.05 -4.27
N LEU A 34 3.11 -14.91 -4.13
CA LEU A 34 4.51 -14.50 -4.17
C LEU A 34 4.94 -14.01 -5.55
N SER A 35 4.40 -14.58 -6.63
CA SER A 35 4.67 -14.13 -8.00
C SER A 35 4.07 -12.74 -8.24
N ASN A 36 2.80 -12.53 -7.87
CA ASN A 36 2.11 -11.24 -7.93
C ASN A 36 2.85 -10.16 -7.12
N ALA A 37 3.28 -10.47 -5.90
CA ALA A 37 4.04 -9.57 -5.05
C ALA A 37 5.35 -9.11 -5.74
N ARG A 38 6.11 -10.07 -6.30
CA ARG A 38 7.41 -9.79 -6.92
C ARG A 38 7.32 -8.91 -8.17
N GLU A 39 6.18 -8.87 -8.85
CA GLU A 39 6.00 -7.96 -9.99
C GLU A 39 6.00 -6.48 -9.57
N GLN A 40 5.64 -6.15 -8.33
CA GLN A 40 5.41 -4.75 -7.94
C GLN A 40 5.90 -4.34 -6.55
N LEU A 41 6.46 -5.24 -5.73
CA LEU A 41 6.91 -4.98 -4.37
C LEU A 41 8.39 -5.37 -4.16
N ASP A 42 9.07 -4.63 -3.30
CA ASP A 42 10.42 -4.90 -2.80
C ASP A 42 10.40 -5.83 -1.57
N PHE A 43 9.30 -5.80 -0.79
CA PHE A 43 9.10 -6.72 0.33
C PHE A 43 7.63 -7.10 0.53
N VAL A 44 7.40 -8.23 1.16
CA VAL A 44 6.04 -8.74 1.42
C VAL A 44 5.99 -9.56 2.70
N SER A 45 4.83 -9.60 3.35
CA SER A 45 4.45 -10.71 4.22
C SER A 45 3.19 -11.37 3.67
N ILE A 46 3.20 -12.70 3.53
CA ILE A 46 1.98 -13.45 3.17
C ILE A 46 1.39 -13.95 4.48
N THR A 47 0.15 -13.57 4.76
CA THR A 47 -0.48 -13.79 6.05
C THR A 47 -1.65 -14.73 5.85
N GLY A 48 -1.72 -15.79 6.67
CA GLY A 48 -2.91 -16.61 6.75
C GLY A 48 -3.60 -16.37 8.08
N HIS A 49 -4.92 -16.49 8.12
CA HIS A 49 -5.65 -16.41 9.37
C HIS A 49 -5.39 -17.66 10.22
N ALA A 50 -5.12 -17.47 11.51
CA ALA A 50 -4.56 -18.53 12.35
C ALA A 50 -5.32 -18.77 13.65
N HIS A 51 -5.90 -17.73 14.24
CA HIS A 51 -6.51 -17.86 15.57
C HIS A 51 -7.53 -16.75 15.88
N TRP A 52 -8.56 -17.10 16.66
CA TRP A 52 -9.56 -16.17 17.20
C TRP A 52 -10.04 -16.66 18.57
N PRO A 53 -9.42 -16.21 19.69
CA PRO A 53 -9.67 -16.76 21.02
C PRO A 53 -11.02 -16.33 21.61
N ASP A 54 -11.57 -15.20 21.18
CA ASP A 54 -12.82 -14.61 21.66
C ASP A 54 -13.92 -14.59 20.57
N MET A 55 -14.03 -15.70 19.82
CA MET A 55 -15.12 -15.91 18.88
C MET A 55 -16.50 -15.74 19.57
N PRO A 56 -17.50 -15.18 18.87
CA PRO A 56 -18.83 -15.04 19.45
C PRO A 56 -19.44 -16.40 19.83
N GLU A 57 -20.28 -16.39 20.86
CA GLU A 57 -20.99 -17.59 21.31
C GLU A 57 -21.78 -18.26 20.16
N PRO A 58 -21.74 -19.60 20.04
CA PRO A 58 -22.36 -20.30 18.94
C PRO A 58 -23.88 -20.18 18.97
N THR A 59 -24.43 -19.80 17.83
CA THR A 59 -25.88 -19.81 17.55
C THR A 59 -26.07 -20.42 16.15
N PRO A 60 -27.28 -20.87 15.77
CA PRO A 60 -27.52 -21.38 14.41
C PRO A 60 -27.13 -20.41 13.29
N ARG A 61 -27.12 -19.09 13.56
CA ARG A 61 -26.68 -18.07 12.62
C ARG A 61 -25.15 -17.93 12.57
N ILE A 62 -24.47 -18.08 13.71
CA ILE A 62 -23.02 -17.83 13.86
C ILE A 62 -22.20 -19.10 13.61
N GLN A 63 -22.75 -20.29 13.84
CA GLN A 63 -22.03 -21.56 13.69
C GLN A 63 -21.34 -21.70 12.32
N PRO A 64 -21.99 -21.39 11.17
CA PRO A 64 -21.31 -21.49 9.88
C PRO A 64 -20.09 -20.56 9.75
N ILE A 65 -20.08 -19.42 10.46
CA ILE A 65 -18.95 -18.50 10.48
C ILE A 65 -17.81 -19.09 11.33
N ILE A 66 -18.13 -19.68 12.48
CA ILE A 66 -17.15 -20.38 13.32
C ILE A 66 -16.50 -21.52 12.53
N ASP A 67 -17.32 -22.38 11.92
CA ASP A 67 -16.85 -23.53 11.13
C ASP A 67 -15.91 -23.08 9.99
N PHE A 68 -16.27 -22.01 9.29
CA PHE A 68 -15.45 -21.42 8.21
C PHE A 68 -14.07 -20.96 8.70
N HIS A 69 -14.02 -20.28 9.85
CA HIS A 69 -12.75 -19.79 10.41
C HIS A 69 -11.90 -20.96 10.93
N GLU A 70 -12.50 -21.91 11.65
CA GLU A 70 -11.80 -23.08 12.19
C GLU A 70 -11.20 -23.95 11.07
N GLU A 71 -11.91 -24.13 9.95
CA GLU A 71 -11.38 -24.83 8.78
C GLU A 71 -10.15 -24.12 8.20
N GLY A 72 -10.20 -22.80 8.02
CA GLY A 72 -9.05 -22.03 7.51
C GLY A 72 -7.86 -22.02 8.47
N PHE A 73 -8.11 -21.94 9.79
CA PHE A 73 -7.06 -22.02 10.81
C PHE A 73 -6.38 -23.40 10.79
N ALA A 74 -7.17 -24.47 10.70
CA ALA A 74 -6.66 -25.84 10.60
C ALA A 74 -5.83 -26.04 9.32
N ARG A 75 -6.29 -25.47 8.19
CA ARG A 75 -5.55 -25.47 6.93
C ARG A 75 -4.20 -24.79 7.08
N LEU A 76 -4.15 -23.54 7.56
CA LEU A 76 -2.89 -22.81 7.75
C LEU A 76 -1.92 -23.61 8.62
N LYS A 77 -2.41 -24.12 9.76
CA LYS A 77 -1.60 -24.94 10.67
C LYS A 77 -0.97 -26.15 9.98
N SER A 78 -1.72 -26.83 9.11
CA SER A 78 -1.24 -28.01 8.38
C SER A 78 -0.19 -27.67 7.32
N VAL A 79 -0.32 -26.51 6.65
CA VAL A 79 0.59 -26.09 5.57
C VAL A 79 1.75 -25.23 6.07
N TRP A 80 1.77 -24.80 7.34
CA TRP A 80 2.80 -23.89 7.88
C TRP A 80 4.25 -24.33 7.60
N PRO A 81 4.65 -25.61 7.80
CA PRO A 81 6.02 -26.03 7.48
C PRO A 81 6.35 -25.90 5.99
N GLN A 82 5.39 -26.21 5.11
CA GLN A 82 5.54 -26.07 3.66
C GLN A 82 5.60 -24.59 3.25
N MET A 83 4.72 -23.76 3.80
CA MET A 83 4.75 -22.30 3.60
C MET A 83 6.14 -21.76 3.94
N MET A 84 6.66 -22.04 5.14
CA MET A 84 7.98 -21.58 5.57
C MET A 84 9.11 -22.05 4.63
N ALA A 85 9.03 -23.28 4.10
CA ALA A 85 9.99 -23.76 3.10
C ALA A 85 9.90 -22.96 1.79
N THR A 86 8.69 -22.72 1.27
CA THR A 86 8.46 -21.91 0.06
C THR A 86 8.93 -20.47 0.24
N LEU A 87 8.64 -19.83 1.39
CA LEU A 87 9.11 -18.48 1.67
C LEU A 87 10.65 -18.39 1.64
N ARG A 88 11.35 -19.38 2.22
CA ARG A 88 12.83 -19.45 2.18
C ARG A 88 13.38 -19.60 0.76
N GLU A 89 12.75 -20.43 -0.06
CA GLU A 89 13.17 -20.65 -1.45
C GLU A 89 12.99 -19.37 -2.29
N ARG A 90 11.87 -18.68 -2.10
CA ARG A 90 11.46 -17.53 -2.92
C ARG A 90 12.10 -16.21 -2.48
N ASN A 91 12.54 -16.10 -1.23
CA ASN A 91 13.23 -14.91 -0.72
C ASN A 91 14.51 -14.60 -1.52
N LYS A 92 14.73 -13.31 -1.82
CA LYS A 92 15.94 -12.80 -2.48
C LYS A 92 16.38 -11.52 -1.79
N GLU A 93 17.30 -11.64 -0.83
CA GLU A 93 17.83 -10.50 -0.08
C GLU A 93 18.30 -9.36 -1.00
N GLY A 94 17.96 -8.11 -0.64
CA GLY A 94 18.26 -6.91 -1.42
C GLY A 94 17.45 -6.73 -2.71
N ARG A 95 16.55 -7.66 -3.05
CA ARG A 95 15.71 -7.59 -4.26
C ARG A 95 14.22 -7.86 -4.00
N PHE A 96 13.91 -8.85 -3.16
CA PHE A 96 12.55 -9.25 -2.80
C PHE A 96 12.60 -9.95 -1.43
N VAL A 97 12.35 -9.17 -0.38
CA VAL A 97 12.41 -9.65 1.01
C VAL A 97 11.05 -10.18 1.45
N ILE A 98 11.03 -11.39 2.01
CA ILE A 98 9.81 -12.04 2.48
C ILE A 98 9.87 -12.17 4.00
N PHE A 99 8.85 -11.66 4.69
CA PHE A 99 8.64 -11.86 6.13
C PHE A 99 7.52 -12.88 6.37
N PRO A 100 7.72 -13.94 7.18
CA PRO A 100 6.61 -14.82 7.53
C PRO A 100 5.63 -14.11 8.45
N GLY A 101 4.35 -14.38 8.26
CA GLY A 101 3.32 -13.82 9.10
C GLY A 101 2.04 -14.64 9.13
N PHE A 102 1.17 -14.27 10.07
CA PHE A 102 -0.14 -14.87 10.27
C PHE A 102 -1.04 -13.89 11.02
N GLU A 103 -2.35 -14.06 10.92
CA GLU A 103 -3.30 -13.15 11.56
C GLU A 103 -3.97 -13.78 12.78
N VAL A 104 -4.10 -12.99 13.84
CA VAL A 104 -4.87 -13.31 15.05
C VAL A 104 -5.99 -12.30 15.21
N HIS A 105 -7.22 -12.79 15.25
CA HIS A 105 -8.39 -11.95 15.46
C HIS A 105 -8.65 -11.70 16.95
N SER A 106 -9.28 -10.56 17.27
CA SER A 106 -9.87 -10.34 18.59
C SER A 106 -11.06 -9.39 18.52
N CYS A 107 -12.22 -9.84 18.98
CA CYS A 107 -13.38 -8.98 19.19
C CYS A 107 -13.07 -7.86 20.19
N ALA A 108 -12.37 -8.19 21.28
CA ALA A 108 -12.15 -7.29 22.41
C ALA A 108 -11.09 -6.21 22.13
N SER A 109 -10.01 -6.58 21.43
CA SER A 109 -8.81 -5.73 21.30
C SER A 109 -8.40 -5.40 19.87
N GLY A 110 -9.21 -5.83 18.89
CA GLY A 110 -8.95 -5.71 17.46
C GLY A 110 -7.99 -6.77 16.93
N ASP A 111 -7.93 -6.89 15.62
CA ASP A 111 -7.11 -7.93 14.99
C ASP A 111 -5.66 -7.48 14.81
N ARG A 112 -4.76 -8.48 14.76
CA ARG A 112 -3.33 -8.28 14.66
C ARG A 112 -2.73 -9.18 13.61
N ASN A 113 -1.98 -8.56 12.72
CA ASN A 113 -1.13 -9.23 11.81
C ASN A 113 0.24 -9.43 12.46
N MET A 114 0.61 -10.68 12.65
CA MET A 114 1.86 -11.10 13.25
C MET A 114 2.91 -11.23 12.16
N VAL A 115 4.03 -10.53 12.30
CA VAL A 115 5.13 -10.58 11.34
C VAL A 115 6.42 -10.94 12.09
N TYR A 116 7.12 -11.97 11.63
CA TYR A 116 8.44 -12.33 12.14
C TYR A 116 9.54 -11.65 11.32
N ARG A 117 10.62 -11.22 11.97
CA ARG A 117 11.78 -10.68 11.26
C ARG A 117 12.40 -11.72 10.34
N ASP A 118 12.67 -12.88 10.91
CA ASP A 118 13.46 -13.93 10.29
C ASP A 118 12.53 -15.01 9.71
N LEU A 119 13.03 -15.80 8.76
CA LEU A 119 12.29 -16.93 8.18
C LEU A 119 12.28 -18.15 9.13
N ASP A 120 11.85 -17.91 10.37
CA ASP A 120 11.71 -18.83 11.50
C ASP A 120 10.54 -18.34 12.38
N GLY A 121 9.95 -19.23 13.17
CA GLY A 121 8.78 -18.97 14.00
C GLY A 121 7.67 -19.98 13.78
N ASP A 122 6.83 -20.12 14.81
CA ASP A 122 5.62 -20.95 14.79
C ASP A 122 4.39 -20.05 14.92
N ILE A 123 3.22 -20.58 14.56
CA ILE A 123 1.95 -19.92 14.81
C ILE A 123 1.74 -19.80 16.33
N LEU A 124 1.36 -18.60 16.78
CA LEU A 124 0.99 -18.35 18.17
C LEU A 124 -0.51 -18.50 18.37
N TYR A 125 -0.90 -19.03 19.53
CA TYR A 125 -2.29 -19.25 19.91
C TYR A 125 -2.55 -18.57 21.27
N PRO A 126 -2.55 -17.23 21.31
CA PRO A 126 -2.76 -16.48 22.54
C PRO A 126 -4.20 -16.57 23.03
N LYS A 127 -4.40 -16.58 24.34
CA LYS A 127 -5.74 -16.54 24.95
C LYS A 127 -6.38 -15.16 24.89
N ASP A 128 -5.55 -14.12 24.95
CA ASP A 128 -5.91 -12.71 24.95
C ASP A 128 -4.66 -11.87 24.60
N LEU A 129 -4.80 -10.55 24.63
CA LEU A 129 -3.71 -9.63 24.29
C LEU A 129 -2.52 -9.70 25.27
N ASP A 130 -2.78 -9.91 26.56
CA ASP A 130 -1.71 -9.97 27.56
C ASP A 130 -0.88 -11.25 27.40
N ASP A 131 -1.54 -12.39 27.13
CA ASP A 131 -0.88 -13.64 26.79
C ASP A 131 -0.10 -13.53 25.47
N LEU A 132 -0.64 -12.84 24.46
CA LEU A 132 0.11 -12.53 23.23
C LEU A 132 1.40 -11.77 23.54
N HIS A 133 1.33 -10.67 24.29
CA HIS A 133 2.53 -9.91 24.67
C HIS A 133 3.53 -10.75 25.47
N ALA A 134 3.06 -11.61 26.38
CA ALA A 134 3.92 -12.52 27.13
C ALA A 134 4.65 -13.52 26.22
N GLN A 135 3.94 -14.11 25.24
CA GLN A 135 4.54 -15.01 24.25
C GLN A 135 5.58 -14.28 23.37
N LEU A 136 5.29 -13.06 22.92
CA LEU A 136 6.21 -12.26 22.10
C LEU A 136 7.47 -11.84 22.88
N ARG A 137 7.35 -11.46 24.16
CA ARG A 137 8.53 -11.20 25.02
C ARG A 137 9.43 -12.42 25.12
N LYS A 138 8.84 -13.60 25.35
CA LYS A 138 9.57 -14.86 25.40
C LYS A 138 10.28 -15.20 24.08
N LEU A 139 9.65 -14.93 22.95
CA LEU A 139 10.30 -15.08 21.64
C LEU A 139 11.48 -14.11 21.48
N ARG A 140 11.32 -12.84 21.87
CA ARG A 140 12.38 -11.84 21.81
C ARG A 140 13.57 -12.22 22.71
N GLU A 141 13.32 -12.77 23.90
CA GLU A 141 14.36 -13.34 24.78
C GLU A 141 15.14 -14.49 24.14
N GLN A 142 14.51 -15.22 23.22
CA GLN A 142 15.13 -16.29 22.42
C GLN A 142 15.80 -15.77 21.13
N GLY A 143 15.84 -14.45 20.93
CA GLY A 143 16.41 -13.82 19.73
C GLY A 143 15.48 -13.80 18.52
N LYS A 144 14.20 -14.19 18.67
CA LYS A 144 13.18 -14.16 17.62
C LYS A 144 12.37 -12.87 17.72
N ASP A 145 12.67 -11.93 16.84
CA ASP A 145 11.98 -10.63 16.84
C ASP A 145 10.69 -10.67 16.00
N SER A 146 9.69 -9.93 16.45
CA SER A 146 8.34 -9.95 15.88
C SER A 146 7.60 -8.63 16.09
N ILE A 147 6.63 -8.38 15.20
CA ILE A 147 5.67 -7.28 15.25
C ILE A 147 4.27 -7.89 15.30
N ALA A 148 3.40 -7.28 16.11
CA ALA A 148 1.97 -7.56 16.20
C ALA A 148 1.21 -6.30 15.76
N GLN A 149 1.06 -6.12 14.44
CA GLN A 149 0.49 -4.91 13.83
C GLN A 149 -1.04 -4.92 13.94
N PRO A 150 -1.68 -3.96 14.64
CA PRO A 150 -3.12 -3.77 14.54
C PRO A 150 -3.52 -3.36 13.12
N HIS A 151 -4.54 -3.98 12.56
CA HIS A 151 -4.98 -3.72 11.18
C HIS A 151 -6.49 -3.53 11.05
N HIS A 152 -6.92 -2.98 9.90
CA HIS A 152 -8.29 -2.51 9.61
C HIS A 152 -9.03 -1.93 10.85
N VAL A 153 -8.32 -1.09 11.63
CA VAL A 153 -8.67 -0.80 13.02
C VAL A 153 -10.00 -0.06 13.19
N GLY A 154 -10.49 0.59 12.13
CA GLY A 154 -11.64 1.47 12.16
C GLY A 154 -12.98 0.81 12.47
N TYR A 155 -13.10 -0.52 12.58
CA TYR A 155 -14.34 -1.16 13.03
C TYR A 155 -14.71 -0.78 14.47
N ARG A 156 -15.96 -1.02 14.87
CA ARG A 156 -16.39 -0.77 16.24
C ARG A 156 -15.73 -1.73 17.24
N LYS A 157 -15.32 -1.22 18.40
CA LYS A 157 -14.87 -2.01 19.56
C LYS A 157 -15.88 -3.10 19.94
N GLY A 158 -15.39 -4.29 20.27
CA GLY A 158 -16.23 -5.48 20.51
C GLY A 158 -16.64 -6.20 19.23
N THR A 159 -16.34 -5.63 18.06
CA THR A 159 -16.56 -6.22 16.73
C THR A 159 -15.31 -6.07 15.87
N ARG A 160 -14.17 -6.55 16.39
CA ARG A 160 -12.84 -6.57 15.72
C ARG A 160 -12.19 -5.20 15.48
N GLY A 161 -12.81 -4.12 15.96
CA GLY A 161 -12.19 -2.80 16.10
C GLY A 161 -11.17 -2.73 17.22
N ILE A 162 -10.12 -1.92 17.05
CA ILE A 162 -9.10 -1.75 18.08
C ILE A 162 -9.69 -1.12 19.35
N ASP A 163 -9.20 -1.55 20.51
CA ASP A 163 -9.37 -0.86 21.79
C ASP A 163 -8.10 -0.11 22.16
N TRP A 164 -8.07 1.20 21.92
CA TRP A 164 -6.91 2.05 22.23
C TRP A 164 -6.52 2.04 23.70
N ASP A 165 -7.44 1.78 24.64
CA ASP A 165 -7.08 1.72 26.06
C ASP A 165 -6.18 0.52 26.40
N THR A 166 -6.10 -0.46 25.49
CA THR A 166 -5.23 -1.65 25.59
C THR A 166 -4.01 -1.58 24.67
N PHE A 167 -3.88 -0.53 23.85
CA PHE A 167 -2.79 -0.42 22.88
C PHE A 167 -1.43 -0.23 23.57
N SER A 168 -0.45 -1.02 23.15
CA SER A 168 0.95 -0.90 23.57
C SER A 168 1.87 -0.88 22.35
N PRO A 169 2.79 0.09 22.23
CA PRO A 169 3.72 0.17 21.10
C PRO A 169 4.87 -0.85 21.16
N GLU A 170 5.03 -1.60 22.26
CA GLU A 170 6.17 -2.52 22.49
C GLU A 170 6.36 -3.56 21.37
N PHE A 171 5.25 -4.05 20.81
CA PHE A 171 5.20 -4.97 19.68
C PHE A 171 4.40 -4.42 18.49
N ALA A 172 3.78 -3.24 18.64
CA ALA A 172 2.98 -2.59 17.61
C ALA A 172 3.58 -1.21 17.27
N PRO A 173 4.77 -1.15 16.63
CA PRO A 173 5.39 0.13 16.28
C PRO A 173 4.55 0.92 15.27
N PHE A 174 3.66 0.28 14.51
CA PHE A 174 2.80 0.93 13.52
C PHE A 174 1.42 0.25 13.46
N VAL A 175 0.48 0.97 12.86
CA VAL A 175 -0.93 0.58 12.70
C VAL A 175 -1.31 0.70 11.23
N GLU A 176 -2.10 -0.25 10.72
CA GLU A 176 -2.65 -0.15 9.37
C GLU A 176 -3.64 1.00 9.26
N MET A 177 -3.32 1.96 8.41
CA MET A 177 -4.17 3.08 8.11
C MET A 177 -5.19 2.75 7.04
N LEU A 178 -4.85 1.95 6.05
CA LEU A 178 -5.75 1.64 4.95
C LEU A 178 -5.53 0.23 4.41
N SER A 179 -6.63 -0.37 3.99
CA SER A 179 -6.70 -1.62 3.23
C SER A 179 -7.94 -1.63 2.35
N MET A 180 -8.27 -2.77 1.73
CA MET A 180 -9.55 -2.94 1.05
C MET A 180 -10.76 -2.72 1.97
N HIS A 181 -10.57 -2.80 3.29
CA HIS A 181 -11.61 -2.51 4.27
C HIS A 181 -11.98 -1.03 4.29
N GLY A 182 -11.10 -0.13 3.90
CA GLY A 182 -11.29 1.33 3.96
C GLY A 182 -10.11 2.05 4.60
N CYS A 183 -10.24 3.37 4.78
CA CYS A 183 -9.25 4.20 5.48
C CYS A 183 -9.66 4.46 6.93
N SER A 184 -8.77 4.16 7.87
CA SER A 184 -8.93 4.29 9.32
C SER A 184 -8.38 5.60 9.89
N GLU A 185 -7.91 6.53 9.05
CA GLU A 185 -7.40 7.84 9.52
C GLU A 185 -8.41 8.53 10.44
N GLY A 186 -9.67 8.58 10.00
CA GLY A 186 -10.84 9.05 10.74
C GLY A 186 -12.10 8.35 10.21
N SER A 187 -13.25 8.56 10.84
CA SER A 187 -14.51 7.91 10.44
C SER A 187 -15.15 8.54 9.19
N GLU A 188 -14.77 9.77 8.86
CA GLU A 188 -15.24 10.54 7.70
C GLU A 188 -14.11 10.71 6.68
N ASN A 189 -14.13 9.92 5.61
CA ASN A 189 -13.09 9.99 4.57
C ASN A 189 -13.62 9.49 3.21
N THR A 190 -12.83 9.68 2.14
CA THR A 190 -13.22 9.31 0.77
C THR A 190 -13.11 7.81 0.46
N ARG A 191 -12.67 7.01 1.43
CA ARG A 191 -12.48 5.55 1.34
C ARG A 191 -13.19 4.86 2.51
N PRO A 192 -14.54 4.93 2.55
CA PRO A 192 -15.32 4.45 3.67
C PRO A 192 -15.22 2.94 3.83
N PHE A 193 -15.60 2.46 5.01
CA PHE A 193 -15.64 1.03 5.28
C PHE A 193 -16.86 0.38 4.61
N LEU A 194 -16.60 -0.37 3.53
CA LEU A 194 -17.63 -1.05 2.72
C LEU A 194 -17.55 -2.58 2.80
N HIS A 195 -16.55 -3.12 3.49
CA HIS A 195 -16.39 -4.55 3.71
C HIS A 195 -17.49 -5.11 4.62
N SER A 196 -17.79 -6.42 4.47
CA SER A 196 -18.94 -7.09 5.08
C SER A 196 -18.97 -7.07 6.63
N MET A 197 -17.83 -6.82 7.27
CA MET A 197 -17.71 -6.73 8.72
C MET A 197 -18.41 -5.50 9.34
N GLY A 198 -18.68 -4.45 8.56
CA GLY A 198 -19.46 -3.29 9.01
C GLY A 198 -18.89 -1.92 8.63
N PRO A 199 -19.50 -0.84 9.12
CA PRO A 199 -18.99 0.51 8.95
C PRO A 199 -17.85 0.82 9.93
N SER A 200 -17.19 1.97 9.72
CA SER A 200 -16.22 2.51 10.66
C SER A 200 -16.88 3.13 11.89
N ASP A 201 -16.17 3.14 13.01
CA ASP A 201 -16.52 3.78 14.27
C ASP A 201 -15.39 4.72 14.70
N TRP A 202 -15.75 5.95 15.09
CA TRP A 202 -14.77 6.98 15.46
C TRP A 202 -13.82 6.52 16.56
N GLU A 203 -14.32 5.83 17.58
CA GLU A 203 -13.52 5.48 18.78
C GLU A 203 -12.34 4.56 18.45
N SER A 204 -12.40 3.83 17.34
CA SER A 204 -11.35 2.90 16.91
C SER A 204 -10.48 3.45 15.76
N THR A 205 -10.69 4.70 15.34
CA THR A 205 -9.87 5.36 14.31
C THR A 205 -8.47 5.71 14.80
N ILE A 206 -7.54 5.90 13.86
CA ILE A 206 -6.19 6.42 14.15
C ILE A 206 -6.26 7.81 14.79
N ALA A 207 -7.17 8.68 14.35
CA ALA A 207 -7.36 9.99 14.96
C ALA A 207 -7.71 9.89 16.46
N ALA A 208 -8.56 8.94 16.87
CA ALA A 208 -8.87 8.69 18.27
C ALA A 208 -7.64 8.17 19.04
N GLY A 209 -6.86 7.26 18.46
CA GLY A 209 -5.62 6.75 19.05
C GLY A 209 -4.57 7.83 19.26
N LEU A 210 -4.36 8.70 18.27
CA LEU A 210 -3.45 9.84 18.36
C LEU A 210 -3.91 10.88 19.40
N ALA A 211 -5.21 11.12 19.49
CA ALA A 211 -5.79 12.02 20.50
C ALA A 211 -5.59 11.51 21.94
N LYS A 212 -5.48 10.20 22.15
CA LYS A 212 -5.10 9.57 23.42
C LYS A 212 -3.59 9.61 23.71
N GLY A 213 -2.78 10.13 22.79
CA GLY A 213 -1.34 10.30 22.98
C GLY A 213 -0.48 9.09 22.58
N HIS A 214 -1.06 8.05 21.99
CA HIS A 214 -0.31 6.89 21.54
C HIS A 214 0.71 7.25 20.45
N VAL A 215 1.80 6.49 20.41
CA VAL A 215 2.93 6.68 19.49
C VAL A 215 3.01 5.46 18.57
N PHE A 216 2.76 5.66 17.28
CA PHE A 216 2.83 4.62 16.25
C PHE A 216 3.03 5.23 14.86
N GLY A 217 3.55 4.42 13.92
CA GLY A 217 3.68 4.76 12.51
C GLY A 217 2.47 4.33 11.69
N PHE A 218 2.42 4.72 10.42
CA PHE A 218 1.33 4.37 9.52
C PHE A 218 1.80 3.40 8.44
N SER A 219 1.07 2.29 8.28
CA SER A 219 1.23 1.35 7.17
C SER A 219 -0.02 1.36 6.27
N GLY A 220 0.17 0.99 5.01
CA GLY A 220 -0.90 0.50 4.14
C GLY A 220 -0.67 -0.97 3.85
N GLY A 221 -1.72 -1.78 3.98
CA GLY A 221 -1.75 -3.18 3.55
C GLY A 221 -2.89 -3.36 2.58
N THR A 222 -2.94 -4.46 1.82
CA THR A 222 -4.10 -4.66 0.93
C THR A 222 -5.25 -5.36 1.63
N ASP A 223 -4.94 -6.25 2.56
CA ASP A 223 -5.87 -7.24 3.13
C ASP A 223 -6.59 -8.05 2.03
N HIS A 224 -5.91 -8.20 0.89
CA HIS A 224 -6.53 -8.72 -0.32
C HIS A 224 -6.70 -10.23 -0.22
N HIS A 225 -7.90 -10.76 -0.48
CA HIS A 225 -8.18 -12.20 -0.31
C HIS A 225 -8.06 -13.05 -1.59
N SER A 226 -7.64 -12.46 -2.71
CA SER A 226 -7.39 -13.17 -3.99
C SER A 226 -5.91 -13.48 -4.30
N GLY A 227 -5.05 -13.56 -3.27
CA GLY A 227 -3.64 -13.91 -3.49
C GLY A 227 -2.91 -12.88 -4.37
N HIS A 228 -3.21 -11.60 -4.18
CA HIS A 228 -2.61 -10.51 -4.97
C HIS A 228 -2.04 -9.40 -4.07
N PRO A 229 -0.95 -9.66 -3.34
CA PRO A 229 -0.29 -8.65 -2.52
C PRO A 229 0.07 -7.41 -3.35
N GLY A 230 -0.11 -6.23 -2.74
CA GLY A 230 0.10 -4.95 -3.41
C GLY A 230 -0.91 -4.60 -4.50
N SER A 231 -2.05 -5.31 -4.59
CA SER A 231 -3.19 -5.01 -5.48
C SER A 231 -3.44 -3.50 -5.56
N TYR A 232 -3.26 -2.94 -6.75
CA TYR A 232 -3.14 -1.49 -6.92
C TYR A 232 -4.45 -0.76 -6.57
N GLY A 233 -4.37 0.15 -5.60
CA GLY A 233 -5.51 0.93 -5.10
C GLY A 233 -6.07 0.47 -3.75
N HIS A 234 -5.63 -0.69 -3.24
CA HIS A 234 -6.08 -1.23 -1.95
C HIS A 234 -5.13 -0.96 -0.79
N GLY A 235 -3.88 -0.60 -1.07
CA GLY A 235 -2.91 -0.24 -0.05
C GLY A 235 -1.53 -0.82 -0.30
N ARG A 236 -0.52 -0.07 0.16
CA ARG A 236 0.87 -0.50 0.26
C ARG A 236 1.61 0.39 1.24
N THR A 237 2.77 -0.06 1.68
CA THR A 237 3.65 0.65 2.59
C THR A 237 4.95 0.97 1.88
N ALA A 238 5.41 2.22 1.95
CA ALA A 238 6.80 2.55 1.67
C ALA A 238 7.59 2.66 2.97
N VAL A 239 8.85 2.20 2.97
CA VAL A 239 9.80 2.38 4.07
C VAL A 239 11.07 3.07 3.56
N TRP A 240 11.64 3.97 4.35
CA TRP A 240 12.95 4.56 4.07
C TRP A 240 14.06 3.74 4.74
N ALA A 241 14.82 3.02 3.92
CA ALA A 241 15.88 2.10 4.36
C ALA A 241 17.15 2.26 3.51
N THR A 242 18.27 1.69 3.98
CA THR A 242 19.59 1.85 3.36
C THR A 242 19.75 1.06 2.06
N ASP A 243 19.43 -0.24 2.06
CA ASP A 243 19.80 -1.13 0.94
C ASP A 243 18.77 -2.23 0.61
N GLY A 244 17.64 -2.31 1.31
CA GLY A 244 16.55 -3.23 0.97
C GLY A 244 16.80 -4.67 1.45
N THR A 245 17.78 -4.86 2.33
CA THR A 245 17.95 -6.08 3.11
C THR A 245 16.85 -6.25 4.14
N ARG A 246 16.60 -7.49 4.58
CA ARG A 246 15.72 -7.79 5.70
C ARG A 246 16.00 -6.92 6.92
N GLU A 247 17.27 -6.76 7.30
CA GLU A 247 17.69 -6.00 8.45
C GLU A 247 17.34 -4.51 8.31
N SER A 248 17.66 -3.91 7.15
CA SER A 248 17.38 -2.48 6.92
C SER A 248 15.88 -2.18 6.81
N ILE A 249 15.10 -3.07 6.21
CA ILE A 249 13.64 -2.94 6.14
C ILE A 249 13.04 -3.09 7.54
N TRP A 250 13.46 -4.09 8.30
CA TRP A 250 12.98 -4.31 9.67
C TRP A 250 13.30 -3.15 10.60
N GLU A 251 14.51 -2.59 10.49
CA GLU A 251 14.94 -1.40 11.23
C GLU A 251 14.07 -0.18 10.86
N ALA A 252 13.73 0.01 9.58
CA ALA A 252 12.83 1.08 9.14
C ALA A 252 11.39 0.91 9.66
N LEU A 253 10.88 -0.32 9.73
CA LEU A 253 9.57 -0.65 10.30
C LEU A 253 9.50 -0.29 11.79
N TYR A 254 10.50 -0.73 12.58
CA TYR A 254 10.56 -0.40 14.01
C TYR A 254 10.75 1.09 14.28
N ALA A 255 11.56 1.77 13.45
CA ALA A 255 11.77 3.21 13.52
C ALA A 255 10.60 4.03 12.96
N ARG A 256 9.55 3.38 12.42
CA ARG A 256 8.37 4.02 11.83
C ARG A 256 8.71 5.00 10.70
N ARG A 257 9.77 4.72 9.92
CA ARG A 257 10.14 5.53 8.74
C ARG A 257 9.27 5.17 7.54
N MET A 258 7.97 5.27 7.73
CA MET A 258 6.96 4.62 6.89
C MET A 258 6.00 5.64 6.29
N VAL A 259 5.52 5.31 5.09
CA VAL A 259 4.46 6.04 4.40
C VAL A 259 3.38 5.02 4.00
N ALA A 260 2.15 5.23 4.47
CA ALA A 260 1.00 4.49 3.99
C ALA A 260 0.56 5.05 2.64
N LEU A 261 0.28 4.19 1.66
CA LEU A 261 -0.03 4.57 0.29
C LEU A 261 -1.27 3.82 -0.19
N THR A 262 -2.10 4.44 -1.02
CA THR A 262 -3.23 3.74 -1.65
C THR A 262 -2.80 2.82 -2.81
N GLY A 263 -1.78 3.21 -3.58
CA GLY A 263 -1.39 2.48 -4.78
C GLY A 263 -0.19 3.08 -5.50
N ASP A 264 -0.26 4.36 -5.90
CA ASP A 264 0.88 5.03 -6.54
C ASP A 264 2.12 5.01 -5.65
N ARG A 265 3.29 4.77 -6.25
CA ARG A 265 4.58 4.97 -5.57
C ARG A 265 4.85 6.48 -5.40
N ILE A 266 4.39 7.02 -4.27
CA ILE A 266 4.65 8.41 -3.84
C ILE A 266 5.81 8.40 -2.84
N ALA A 267 6.95 8.97 -3.25
CA ALA A 267 8.09 9.15 -2.36
C ALA A 267 7.89 10.44 -1.55
N LEU A 268 7.56 10.29 -0.27
CA LEU A 268 7.34 11.39 0.67
C LEU A 268 8.45 11.40 1.72
N LYS A 269 9.22 12.48 1.79
CA LYS A 269 10.11 12.81 2.89
C LYS A 269 9.45 13.85 3.77
N PHE A 270 9.49 13.63 5.08
CA PHE A 270 8.98 14.57 6.06
C PHE A 270 9.89 14.60 7.27
N SER A 271 10.27 15.79 7.72
CA SER A 271 11.03 15.97 8.95
C SER A 271 10.58 17.19 9.75
N VAL A 272 10.81 17.13 11.06
CA VAL A 272 10.64 18.26 11.98
C VAL A 272 11.94 18.42 12.76
N ASN A 273 12.51 19.63 12.76
CA ASN A 273 13.80 19.94 13.40
C ASN A 273 14.93 18.96 12.99
N GLY A 274 14.96 18.57 11.72
CA GLY A 274 15.95 17.63 11.18
C GLY A 274 15.70 16.15 11.55
N ALA A 275 14.67 15.83 12.34
CA ALA A 275 14.30 14.44 12.64
C ALA A 275 13.26 13.93 11.63
N ALA A 276 13.54 12.79 11.00
CA ALA A 276 12.65 12.16 10.03
C ALA A 276 11.34 11.67 10.65
N MET A 277 10.30 11.54 9.82
CA MET A 277 9.04 10.87 10.17
C MET A 277 9.24 9.56 10.94
N GLY A 278 8.36 9.31 11.92
CA GLY A 278 8.45 8.19 12.85
C GLY A 278 9.19 8.50 14.16
N SER A 279 9.97 9.58 14.18
CA SER A 279 10.76 9.99 15.35
C SER A 279 9.90 10.50 16.51
N VAL A 280 10.44 10.36 17.73
CA VAL A 280 9.98 11.07 18.93
C VAL A 280 11.10 12.02 19.33
N ILE A 281 10.83 13.33 19.36
CA ILE A 281 11.79 14.38 19.66
C ILE A 281 11.32 15.21 20.86
N PRO A 282 12.21 15.93 21.56
CA PRO A 282 11.82 16.84 22.62
C PRO A 282 10.87 17.93 22.11
N VAL A 283 9.94 18.36 22.98
CA VAL A 283 9.20 19.62 22.77
C VAL A 283 10.18 20.77 22.53
N ALA A 284 9.89 21.60 21.53
CA ALA A 284 10.69 22.75 21.15
C ALA A 284 9.77 23.93 20.86
N ASP A 285 10.19 25.15 21.20
CA ASP A 285 9.44 26.40 20.98
C ASP A 285 9.43 26.89 19.53
N GLN A 286 10.33 26.36 18.70
CA GLN A 286 10.38 26.59 17.27
C GLN A 286 10.55 25.25 16.56
N ARG A 287 9.70 24.98 15.56
CA ARG A 287 9.72 23.72 14.81
C ARG A 287 9.88 24.04 13.34
N ASN A 288 10.99 23.61 12.74
CA ASN A 288 11.26 23.73 11.32
C ASN A 288 10.78 22.45 10.63
N LEU A 289 9.79 22.57 9.75
CA LEU A 289 9.21 21.47 9.00
C LEU A 289 9.78 21.47 7.57
N SER A 290 10.22 20.31 7.11
CA SER A 290 10.68 20.10 5.74
C SER A 290 9.91 18.95 5.09
N ILE A 291 9.41 19.20 3.88
CA ILE A 291 8.60 18.27 3.09
C ILE A 291 9.17 18.22 1.67
N ASP A 292 9.45 17.02 1.18
CA ASP A 292 9.88 16.77 -0.20
C ASP A 292 9.07 15.58 -0.75
N VAL A 293 8.32 15.81 -1.83
CA VAL A 293 7.38 14.86 -2.41
C VAL A 293 7.68 14.65 -3.88
N SER A 294 7.86 13.40 -4.28
CA SER A 294 7.85 12.95 -5.67
C SER A 294 6.67 12.01 -5.90
N GLY A 295 5.64 12.47 -6.59
CA GLY A 295 4.39 11.74 -6.83
C GLY A 295 4.48 10.63 -7.88
N GLY A 296 3.52 9.70 -7.84
CA GLY A 296 3.27 8.71 -8.91
C GLY A 296 2.47 9.26 -10.12
N GLY A 297 2.18 10.56 -10.10
CA GLY A 297 1.15 11.27 -10.88
C GLY A 297 1.02 12.72 -10.37
N ALA A 298 0.21 13.56 -11.01
CA ALA A 298 0.11 14.97 -10.64
C ALA A 298 -0.41 15.15 -9.20
N ILE A 299 0.31 15.93 -8.40
CA ILE A 299 -0.06 16.27 -7.02
C ILE A 299 -1.20 17.30 -7.05
N ASP A 300 -2.23 17.06 -6.23
CA ASP A 300 -3.37 17.97 -6.01
C ASP A 300 -3.08 18.87 -4.80
N CYS A 301 -2.79 18.26 -3.65
CA CYS A 301 -2.44 19.00 -2.44
C CYS A 301 -1.52 18.22 -1.49
N VAL A 302 -0.85 18.96 -0.62
CA VAL A 302 -0.07 18.46 0.52
C VAL A 302 -0.59 19.10 1.79
N ASP A 303 -1.18 18.29 2.68
CA ASP A 303 -1.68 18.73 3.98
C ASP A 303 -0.68 18.41 5.08
N VAL A 304 -0.40 19.40 5.92
CA VAL A 304 0.30 19.22 7.19
C VAL A 304 -0.75 19.19 8.29
N ILE A 305 -0.79 18.08 9.02
CA ILE A 305 -1.70 17.86 10.13
C ILE A 305 -0.94 18.03 11.43
N ARG A 306 -1.46 18.86 12.33
CA ARG A 306 -0.92 19.10 13.68
C ARG A 306 -1.99 18.72 14.70
N ASN A 307 -1.68 17.79 15.59
CA ASN A 307 -2.60 17.33 16.64
C ASN A 307 -4.01 16.99 16.12
N GLY A 308 -4.07 16.27 15.00
CA GLY A 308 -5.31 15.83 14.35
C GLY A 308 -6.09 16.91 13.59
N LYS A 309 -5.55 18.14 13.48
CA LYS A 309 -6.17 19.25 12.74
C LYS A 309 -5.33 19.66 11.55
N LEU A 310 -5.98 20.04 10.46
CA LEU A 310 -5.30 20.67 9.32
C LEU A 310 -4.62 21.95 9.80
N PHE A 311 -3.30 21.98 9.70
CA PHE A 311 -2.48 23.13 10.09
C PHE A 311 -2.11 23.98 8.87
N ARG A 312 -1.69 23.32 7.79
CA ARG A 312 -1.33 23.98 6.53
C ARG A 312 -1.69 23.09 5.35
N ARG A 313 -2.13 23.69 4.25
CA ARG A 313 -2.33 23.03 2.96
C ARG A 313 -1.50 23.76 1.91
N PHE A 314 -0.74 23.01 1.14
CA PHE A 314 -0.12 23.47 -0.10
C PHE A 314 -0.88 22.90 -1.28
N SER A 315 -1.02 23.71 -2.32
CA SER A 315 -1.80 23.45 -3.52
C SER A 315 -1.00 23.84 -4.76
N GLN A 316 -1.54 23.58 -5.94
CA GLN A 316 -0.93 23.97 -7.22
C GLN A 316 -0.61 25.48 -7.32
N LEU A 317 -1.30 26.34 -6.56
CA LEU A 317 -1.05 27.78 -6.51
C LEU A 317 0.23 28.16 -5.75
N ASP A 318 0.70 27.27 -4.87
CA ASP A 318 1.88 27.49 -4.03
C ASP A 318 3.17 27.02 -4.71
N VAL A 319 3.06 26.29 -5.82
CA VAL A 319 4.19 25.79 -6.60
C VAL A 319 4.32 26.63 -7.87
N PRO A 320 5.45 27.32 -8.09
CA PRO A 320 5.64 28.10 -9.32
C PRO A 320 5.59 27.15 -10.52
N LEU A 321 4.59 27.34 -11.39
CA LEU A 321 4.59 26.65 -12.68
C LEU A 321 5.80 27.13 -13.48
N GLY A 322 6.78 26.24 -13.65
CA GLY A 322 7.90 26.50 -14.55
C GLY A 322 7.37 26.61 -15.97
N LYS A 323 7.65 27.70 -16.67
CA LYS A 323 7.44 27.75 -18.13
C LYS A 323 8.49 26.87 -18.81
N SER A 324 8.29 25.56 -18.81
CA SER A 324 9.01 24.68 -19.74
C SER A 324 8.37 24.86 -21.12
N GLU A 325 8.73 25.94 -21.80
CA GLU A 325 8.35 26.23 -23.18
C GLU A 325 9.54 25.90 -24.08
N GLY A 326 9.74 24.61 -24.37
CA GLY A 326 10.80 24.16 -25.28
C GLY A 326 10.71 22.66 -25.59
N ASP A 327 11.36 22.26 -26.68
CA ASP A 327 11.46 20.86 -27.16
C ASP A 327 12.54 20.03 -26.41
N GLY A 328 12.97 20.50 -25.24
CA GLY A 328 13.93 19.78 -24.39
C GLY A 328 13.38 18.44 -23.89
N LEU A 329 14.28 17.60 -23.36
CA LEU A 329 13.89 16.37 -22.69
C LEU A 329 13.04 16.70 -21.45
N VAL A 330 11.90 16.04 -21.35
CA VAL A 330 10.99 16.14 -20.20
C VAL A 330 11.06 14.82 -19.43
N ARG A 331 11.31 14.92 -18.12
CA ARG A 331 11.16 13.80 -17.21
C ARG A 331 9.74 13.76 -16.66
N THR A 332 8.99 12.70 -16.97
CA THR A 332 7.57 12.58 -16.61
C THR A 332 7.16 11.11 -16.44
N LYS A 333 5.90 10.89 -16.07
CA LYS A 333 5.27 9.58 -15.94
C LYS A 333 4.14 9.42 -16.95
N ILE A 334 4.11 8.29 -17.64
CA ILE A 334 3.05 7.93 -18.59
C ILE A 334 2.40 6.63 -18.12
N HIS A 335 1.11 6.67 -17.82
CA HIS A 335 0.35 5.52 -17.34
C HIS A 335 -0.62 5.03 -18.42
N LEU A 336 -0.39 3.81 -18.91
CA LEU A 336 -1.30 3.08 -19.78
C LEU A 336 -2.17 2.16 -18.93
N GLU A 337 -3.49 2.25 -19.12
CA GLU A 337 -4.48 1.46 -18.44
C GLU A 337 -5.39 0.75 -19.46
N VAL A 338 -5.76 -0.50 -19.17
CA VAL A 338 -6.63 -1.35 -19.98
C VAL A 338 -7.70 -2.00 -19.12
N GLY A 339 -8.86 -2.30 -19.69
CA GLY A 339 -9.86 -3.15 -19.02
C GLY A 339 -11.30 -2.63 -18.99
N TRP A 340 -11.58 -1.51 -19.65
CA TRP A 340 -12.96 -1.15 -19.97
C TRP A 340 -13.52 -2.07 -21.06
N GLY A 341 -14.83 -2.29 -21.06
CA GLY A 341 -15.53 -3.14 -22.02
C GLY A 341 -16.82 -3.71 -21.41
N ALA A 342 -17.43 -4.67 -22.11
CA ALA A 342 -18.64 -5.33 -21.65
C ALA A 342 -18.48 -5.92 -20.22
N LYS A 343 -19.46 -5.64 -19.36
CA LYS A 343 -19.52 -6.14 -17.98
C LYS A 343 -19.39 -7.67 -17.95
N ARG A 344 -18.61 -8.19 -16.98
CA ARG A 344 -18.34 -9.63 -16.78
C ARG A 344 -17.64 -10.32 -17.96
N ARG A 345 -17.19 -9.59 -18.98
CA ARG A 345 -16.37 -10.15 -20.05
C ARG A 345 -14.90 -9.98 -19.71
N THR A 346 -14.18 -11.09 -19.73
CA THR A 346 -12.73 -11.12 -19.55
C THR A 346 -12.05 -10.79 -20.88
N THR A 347 -10.95 -10.06 -20.82
CA THR A 347 -10.05 -9.81 -21.95
C THR A 347 -8.62 -10.12 -21.53
N GLU A 348 -7.97 -10.97 -22.31
CA GLU A 348 -6.53 -11.19 -22.24
C GLU A 348 -5.82 -10.14 -23.09
N TRP A 349 -4.77 -9.55 -22.54
CA TRP A 349 -4.00 -8.51 -23.20
C TRP A 349 -2.55 -8.94 -23.36
N GLY A 350 -2.06 -8.93 -24.59
CA GLY A 350 -0.64 -8.85 -24.91
C GLY A 350 -0.31 -7.42 -25.33
N ILE A 351 0.58 -6.77 -24.58
CA ILE A 351 0.87 -5.34 -24.75
C ILE A 351 2.36 -5.10 -24.91
N GLU A 352 2.73 -4.38 -25.96
CA GLU A 352 4.01 -3.66 -26.02
C GLU A 352 3.74 -2.18 -25.81
N PHE A 353 4.35 -1.57 -24.80
CA PHE A 353 4.21 -0.15 -24.46
C PHE A 353 5.58 0.51 -24.46
N GLY A 354 5.76 1.57 -25.27
CA GLY A 354 7.07 2.17 -25.46
C GLY A 354 7.06 3.62 -25.93
N ILE A 355 8.28 4.12 -26.17
CA ILE A 355 8.59 5.48 -26.62
C ILE A 355 9.53 5.41 -27.84
N GLU A 356 9.37 6.32 -28.79
CA GLU A 356 10.19 6.36 -30.01
C GLU A 356 11.58 6.96 -29.77
N ASP A 357 11.68 7.96 -28.88
CA ASP A 357 12.91 8.65 -28.53
C ASP A 357 12.97 8.94 -27.02
N GLY A 358 14.17 9.21 -26.51
CA GLY A 358 14.47 9.27 -25.08
C GLY A 358 14.76 7.89 -24.49
N ARG A 359 14.52 7.76 -23.18
CA ARG A 359 14.73 6.54 -22.40
C ARG A 359 13.68 6.35 -21.30
N ILE A 360 13.35 5.08 -21.03
CA ILE A 360 12.60 4.65 -19.85
C ILE A 360 13.57 4.59 -18.66
N LEU A 361 13.22 5.30 -17.59
CA LEU A 361 13.98 5.37 -16.35
C LEU A 361 13.51 4.33 -15.32
N ALA A 362 12.21 4.07 -15.28
CA ALA A 362 11.60 3.10 -14.38
C ALA A 362 10.29 2.54 -14.94
N VAL A 363 9.98 1.32 -14.53
CA VAL A 363 8.73 0.61 -14.84
C VAL A 363 8.01 0.35 -13.53
N GLU A 364 6.78 0.83 -13.42
CA GLU A 364 5.91 0.64 -12.25
C GLU A 364 4.66 -0.13 -12.70
N PRO A 365 4.60 -1.45 -12.46
CA PRO A 365 3.37 -2.21 -12.64
C PRO A 365 2.28 -1.72 -11.69
N ARG A 366 1.06 -1.61 -12.22
CA ARG A 366 -0.16 -1.19 -11.49
C ARG A 366 -1.23 -2.25 -11.68
N PHE A 367 -0.90 -3.47 -11.26
CA PHE A 367 -1.76 -4.63 -11.42
C PHE A 367 -2.71 -4.79 -10.23
N ARG A 368 -3.92 -5.22 -10.53
CA ARG A 368 -4.98 -5.46 -9.54
C ARG A 368 -5.33 -6.93 -9.46
N GLY A 369 -5.55 -7.39 -8.23
CA GLY A 369 -6.18 -8.68 -7.97
C GLY A 369 -7.65 -8.67 -8.37
N LEU A 370 -8.26 -9.85 -8.37
CA LEU A 370 -9.72 -9.96 -8.45
C LEU A 370 -10.35 -9.35 -7.20
N GLU A 371 -11.32 -8.46 -7.38
CA GLU A 371 -12.07 -7.87 -6.27
C GLU A 371 -12.91 -8.93 -5.57
N VAL A 372 -12.40 -9.44 -4.44
CA VAL A 372 -13.09 -10.38 -3.54
C VAL A 372 -13.40 -9.63 -2.26
N VAL A 373 -14.67 -9.23 -2.08
CA VAL A 373 -15.07 -8.39 -0.94
C VAL A 373 -15.19 -9.23 0.33
N SER A 374 -15.52 -10.51 0.21
CA SER A 374 -15.58 -11.44 1.33
C SER A 374 -14.93 -12.77 0.93
N PRO A 375 -14.10 -13.40 1.78
CA PRO A 375 -13.41 -14.64 1.42
C PRO A 375 -14.37 -15.84 1.23
N ALA A 376 -15.59 -15.71 1.76
CA ALA A 376 -16.67 -16.68 1.54
C ALA A 376 -17.31 -16.60 0.13
N GLU A 377 -16.91 -15.65 -0.72
CA GLU A 377 -17.40 -15.54 -2.10
C GLU A 377 -16.88 -16.70 -2.96
N ARG A 378 -17.79 -17.48 -3.54
CA ARG A 378 -17.46 -18.69 -4.33
C ARG A 378 -17.39 -18.45 -5.84
N ASP A 379 -17.36 -17.20 -6.29
CA ASP A 379 -17.43 -16.85 -7.72
C ASP A 379 -16.10 -17.10 -8.47
N ALA A 380 -15.01 -17.39 -7.77
CA ALA A 380 -13.74 -17.78 -8.39
C ALA A 380 -13.71 -19.29 -8.67
N GLY A 381 -13.52 -19.67 -9.94
CA GLY A 381 -13.25 -21.06 -10.29
C GLY A 381 -11.99 -21.55 -9.58
N GLU A 382 -12.11 -22.60 -8.78
CA GLU A 382 -11.06 -23.11 -7.89
C GLU A 382 -9.77 -23.57 -8.63
N ASP A 383 -9.83 -23.70 -9.96
CA ASP A 383 -8.75 -24.21 -10.81
C ASP A 383 -8.02 -23.14 -11.65
N GLU A 384 -8.42 -21.85 -11.62
CA GLU A 384 -7.74 -20.80 -12.38
C GLU A 384 -6.58 -20.15 -11.59
N SER A 385 -5.43 -19.95 -12.23
CA SER A 385 -4.31 -19.22 -11.63
C SER A 385 -4.67 -17.75 -11.38
N PHE A 386 -4.22 -17.24 -10.23
CA PHE A 386 -4.37 -15.83 -9.83
C PHE A 386 -3.17 -14.98 -10.24
N TYR A 387 -2.10 -15.58 -10.77
CA TYR A 387 -0.97 -14.88 -11.37
C TYR A 387 -1.20 -14.66 -12.88
N ARG A 388 -1.97 -13.62 -13.19
CA ARG A 388 -2.44 -13.33 -14.57
C ARG A 388 -1.89 -12.04 -15.18
N SER A 389 -1.03 -11.33 -14.45
CA SER A 389 -0.42 -10.08 -14.90
C SER A 389 1.09 -10.14 -14.64
N ARG A 390 1.90 -9.91 -15.67
CA ARG A 390 3.36 -9.96 -15.53
C ARG A 390 4.09 -9.17 -16.60
N VAL A 391 5.23 -8.60 -16.22
CA VAL A 391 6.18 -8.00 -17.16
C VAL A 391 7.02 -9.11 -17.79
N LEU A 392 7.06 -9.15 -19.12
CA LEU A 392 7.77 -10.16 -19.90
C LEU A 392 9.17 -9.70 -20.29
N GLU A 393 9.29 -8.45 -20.73
CA GLU A 393 10.53 -7.88 -21.25
C GLU A 393 10.57 -6.37 -20.95
N THR A 394 11.76 -5.86 -20.64
CA THR A 394 12.01 -4.43 -20.48
C THR A 394 13.28 -4.06 -21.23
N SER A 395 13.22 -2.98 -21.99
CA SER A 395 14.34 -2.35 -22.68
C SER A 395 14.40 -0.87 -22.33
N GLU A 396 15.39 -0.15 -22.86
CA GLU A 396 15.49 1.30 -22.67
C GLU A 396 14.31 2.09 -23.27
N ARG A 397 13.49 1.47 -24.14
CA ARG A 397 12.43 2.18 -24.90
C ARG A 397 11.08 1.49 -24.94
N ALA A 398 10.98 0.22 -24.57
CA ALA A 398 9.72 -0.50 -24.56
C ALA A 398 9.66 -1.54 -23.44
N VAL A 399 8.44 -1.79 -22.98
CA VAL A 399 8.09 -2.86 -22.04
C VAL A 399 7.05 -3.74 -22.70
N ARG A 400 7.25 -5.06 -22.63
CA ARG A 400 6.22 -6.04 -22.97
C ARG A 400 5.65 -6.64 -21.72
N PHE A 401 4.33 -6.69 -21.63
CA PHE A 401 3.63 -7.30 -20.51
C PHE A 401 2.34 -7.93 -20.99
N GLU A 402 1.86 -8.88 -20.19
CA GLU A 402 0.54 -9.46 -20.37
C GLU A 402 -0.29 -9.26 -19.11
N THR A 403 -1.60 -9.17 -19.30
CA THR A 403 -2.53 -8.99 -18.19
C THR A 403 -3.92 -9.46 -18.57
N VAL A 404 -4.76 -9.72 -17.57
CA VAL A 404 -6.16 -10.08 -17.75
C VAL A 404 -7.02 -9.06 -17.02
N SER A 405 -7.96 -8.46 -17.77
CA SER A 405 -8.94 -7.53 -17.20
C SER A 405 -10.34 -8.09 -17.33
N GLN A 406 -11.22 -7.68 -16.41
CA GLN A 406 -12.66 -7.88 -16.56
C GLN A 406 -13.34 -6.50 -16.62
N GLY A 407 -14.37 -6.36 -17.46
CA GLY A 407 -15.15 -5.12 -17.48
C GLY A 407 -15.75 -4.81 -16.11
N ASN A 408 -15.55 -3.57 -15.63
CA ASN A 408 -15.91 -3.12 -14.29
C ASN A 408 -17.34 -3.55 -13.87
N SER A 409 -17.45 -4.14 -12.68
CA SER A 409 -18.71 -4.68 -12.16
C SER A 409 -19.71 -3.58 -11.75
N THR A 410 -19.18 -2.45 -11.28
CA THR A 410 -19.91 -1.24 -10.88
C THR A 410 -19.14 0.00 -11.39
N ASN A 411 -19.69 1.19 -11.19
CA ASN A 411 -19.01 2.45 -11.52
C ASN A 411 -17.98 2.89 -10.45
N SER A 412 -17.88 2.17 -9.32
CA SER A 412 -16.92 2.44 -8.24
C SER A 412 -15.88 1.33 -8.06
N THR A 413 -16.12 0.14 -8.63
CA THR A 413 -15.20 -1.00 -8.58
C THR A 413 -14.31 -0.98 -9.82
N CYS A 414 -13.04 -0.62 -9.65
CA CYS A 414 -12.08 -0.50 -10.73
C CYS A 414 -11.29 -1.81 -10.90
N THR A 415 -11.55 -2.56 -11.97
CA THR A 415 -10.89 -3.84 -12.29
C THR A 415 -9.94 -3.73 -13.49
N THR A 416 -9.60 -2.50 -13.87
CA THR A 416 -8.60 -2.22 -14.91
C THR A 416 -7.22 -2.68 -14.47
N GLN A 417 -6.34 -2.84 -15.43
CA GLN A 417 -4.94 -3.22 -15.26
C GLN A 417 -4.07 -2.17 -15.93
N GLY A 418 -2.85 -1.96 -15.45
CA GLY A 418 -2.02 -0.92 -16.04
C GLY A 418 -0.54 -1.03 -15.72
N LEU A 419 0.21 -0.21 -16.43
CA LEU A 419 1.65 -0.05 -16.25
C LEU A 419 2.01 1.42 -16.45
N CYS A 420 2.83 1.95 -15.54
CA CYS A 420 3.35 3.30 -15.61
C CYS A 420 4.84 3.28 -15.95
N LEU A 421 5.23 4.09 -16.93
CA LEU A 421 6.62 4.34 -17.29
C LEU A 421 7.03 5.70 -16.74
N GLU A 422 8.15 5.75 -16.03
CA GLU A 422 8.90 6.98 -15.85
C GLU A 422 9.85 7.13 -17.03
N VAL A 423 9.80 8.26 -17.72
CA VAL A 423 10.54 8.49 -18.96
C VAL A 423 11.28 9.81 -18.91
N GLU A 424 12.35 9.91 -19.69
CA GLU A 424 12.99 11.16 -20.09
C GLU A 424 13.00 11.20 -21.61
N MET A 425 12.16 12.06 -22.21
CA MET A 425 11.95 12.09 -23.67
C MET A 425 11.56 13.48 -24.20
N PRO A 426 11.77 13.77 -25.49
CA PRO A 426 11.28 15.01 -26.11
C PRO A 426 9.75 15.10 -26.12
N ARG A 427 9.20 16.30 -26.02
CA ARG A 427 7.74 16.53 -26.10
C ARG A 427 7.13 16.11 -27.44
N SER A 428 7.91 16.25 -28.51
CA SER A 428 7.51 15.90 -29.88
C SER A 428 7.64 14.39 -30.18
N ALA A 429 8.35 13.63 -29.35
CA ALA A 429 8.51 12.19 -29.54
C ALA A 429 7.21 11.44 -29.23
N LYS A 430 6.97 10.33 -29.93
CA LYS A 430 5.77 9.53 -29.72
C LYS A 430 5.93 8.52 -28.60
N VAL A 431 4.83 8.33 -27.92
CA VAL A 431 4.51 7.23 -27.02
C VAL A 431 3.57 6.31 -27.78
N TYR A 432 3.80 5.01 -27.74
CA TYR A 432 2.98 4.04 -28.46
C TYR A 432 2.62 2.83 -27.60
N ALA A 433 1.48 2.22 -27.89
CA ALA A 433 1.12 0.89 -27.41
C ALA A 433 0.62 0.01 -28.55
N ILE A 434 1.05 -1.24 -28.58
CA ILE A 434 0.50 -2.29 -29.43
C ILE A 434 -0.31 -3.21 -28.52
N LEU A 435 -1.64 -3.14 -28.63
CA LEU A 435 -2.61 -3.80 -27.77
C LEU A 435 -3.32 -4.88 -28.58
N ASN A 436 -2.97 -6.16 -28.38
CA ASN A 436 -3.53 -7.27 -29.17
C ASN A 436 -3.43 -7.04 -30.69
N GLY A 437 -2.33 -6.43 -31.14
CA GLY A 437 -2.08 -6.09 -32.55
C GLY A 437 -2.62 -4.73 -33.02
N ALA A 438 -3.49 -4.08 -32.25
CA ALA A 438 -3.94 -2.72 -32.54
C ALA A 438 -2.93 -1.69 -32.03
N ARG A 439 -2.50 -0.76 -32.89
CA ARG A 439 -1.52 0.28 -32.53
C ARG A 439 -2.23 1.59 -32.15
N ALA A 440 -1.86 2.14 -31.00
CA ALA A 440 -2.21 3.48 -30.55
C ALA A 440 -0.94 4.30 -30.34
N GLU A 441 -0.93 5.56 -30.76
CA GLU A 441 0.23 6.43 -30.61
C GLU A 441 -0.16 7.89 -30.44
N HIS A 442 0.58 8.61 -29.59
CA HIS A 442 0.42 10.03 -29.34
C HIS A 442 1.79 10.64 -29.04
N THR A 443 1.99 11.90 -29.37
CA THR A 443 3.15 12.66 -28.89
C THR A 443 3.06 12.85 -27.37
N LEU A 444 4.21 12.99 -26.70
CA LEU A 444 4.20 13.33 -25.28
C LEU A 444 3.45 14.66 -25.04
N ALA A 445 3.59 15.67 -25.92
CA ALA A 445 2.87 16.93 -25.82
C ALA A 445 1.34 16.76 -25.78
N GLU A 446 0.78 15.87 -26.60
CA GLU A 446 -0.65 15.55 -26.58
C GLU A 446 -1.08 14.91 -25.26
N LEU A 447 -0.27 13.99 -24.73
CA LEU A 447 -0.53 13.32 -23.46
C LEU A 447 -0.35 14.26 -22.26
N MET A 448 0.53 15.26 -22.35
CA MET A 448 0.65 16.31 -21.33
C MET A 448 -0.58 17.23 -21.29
N THR A 449 -1.21 17.44 -22.45
CA THR A 449 -2.45 18.23 -22.55
C THR A 449 -3.65 17.51 -21.93
N GLY A 450 -3.75 16.19 -22.08
CA GLY A 450 -4.85 15.42 -21.52
C GLY A 450 -4.79 13.93 -21.83
N ALA A 451 -5.65 13.15 -21.19
CA ALA A 451 -5.78 11.72 -21.45
C ALA A 451 -6.23 11.43 -22.90
N ARG A 452 -5.88 10.25 -23.40
CA ARG A 452 -6.33 9.71 -24.69
C ARG A 452 -6.81 8.28 -24.49
N SER A 453 -7.91 7.92 -25.14
CA SER A 453 -8.50 6.59 -25.01
C SER A 453 -8.91 6.05 -26.37
N GLY A 454 -9.07 4.73 -26.43
CA GLY A 454 -9.58 4.04 -27.59
C GLY A 454 -10.06 2.64 -27.23
N SER A 455 -10.47 1.91 -28.27
CA SER A 455 -11.07 0.58 -28.16
C SER A 455 -10.45 -0.32 -29.22
N LEU A 456 -10.42 -1.64 -28.97
CA LEU A 456 -9.97 -2.61 -29.97
C LEU A 456 -10.95 -2.76 -31.14
N ASP A 457 -12.20 -2.33 -30.94
CA ASP A 457 -13.27 -2.33 -31.94
C ASP A 457 -14.26 -1.18 -31.62
N HIS A 458 -15.58 -1.41 -31.69
CA HIS A 458 -16.64 -0.44 -31.46
C HIS A 458 -17.21 -0.52 -30.03
N THR A 459 -18.45 -0.06 -29.83
CA THR A 459 -19.14 0.02 -28.53
C THR A 459 -18.98 -1.25 -27.69
N ASP A 460 -18.67 -1.08 -26.40
CA ASP A 460 -18.43 -2.14 -25.41
C ASP A 460 -17.25 -3.09 -25.69
N ALA A 461 -16.44 -2.80 -26.72
CA ALA A 461 -15.21 -3.53 -26.98
C ALA A 461 -14.16 -3.26 -25.87
N PRO A 462 -13.21 -4.19 -25.67
CA PRO A 462 -12.10 -3.97 -24.77
C PRO A 462 -11.37 -2.67 -25.12
N SER A 463 -11.19 -1.84 -24.12
CA SER A 463 -10.78 -0.44 -24.28
C SER A 463 -9.62 -0.08 -23.36
N TRP A 464 -8.89 0.95 -23.76
CA TRP A 464 -7.64 1.39 -23.16
C TRP A 464 -7.63 2.91 -22.98
N ARG A 465 -6.73 3.37 -22.10
CA ARG A 465 -6.52 4.78 -21.79
C ARG A 465 -5.05 5.07 -21.51
N PHE A 466 -4.45 5.97 -22.27
CA PHE A 466 -3.29 6.73 -21.83
C PHE A 466 -3.77 7.85 -20.91
N ASN A 467 -3.35 7.82 -19.66
CA ASN A 467 -3.62 8.91 -18.73
C ASN A 467 -2.78 10.15 -19.08
N ARG A 468 -3.23 11.33 -18.61
CA ARG A 468 -2.49 12.58 -18.83
C ARG A 468 -1.10 12.45 -18.18
N ALA A 469 -0.06 12.77 -18.93
CA ALA A 469 1.31 12.85 -18.43
C ALA A 469 1.49 14.16 -17.63
N PRO A 470 1.81 14.11 -16.33
CA PRO A 470 2.05 15.32 -15.54
C PRO A 470 3.32 16.05 -15.99
N SER A 471 3.35 17.37 -15.86
CA SER A 471 4.59 18.14 -15.95
C SER A 471 5.51 17.85 -14.76
N PRO A 472 6.84 18.07 -14.88
CA PRO A 472 7.79 17.86 -13.78
C PRO A 472 7.41 18.61 -12.48
N GLU A 473 6.90 19.83 -12.60
CA GLU A 473 6.42 20.68 -11.51
C GLU A 473 5.12 20.19 -10.86
N GLU A 474 4.32 19.40 -11.57
CA GLU A 474 3.16 18.70 -10.99
C GLU A 474 3.56 17.43 -10.23
N LEU A 475 4.77 16.90 -10.44
CA LEU A 475 5.26 15.67 -9.81
C LEU A 475 6.08 15.91 -8.56
N ASN A 476 6.83 17.01 -8.50
CA ASN A 476 7.88 17.22 -7.49
C ASN A 476 7.64 18.51 -6.71
N TRP A 477 7.23 18.38 -5.45
CA TRP A 477 6.92 19.53 -4.59
C TRP A 477 7.83 19.53 -3.36
N ARG A 478 8.37 20.71 -3.02
CA ARG A 478 9.22 20.90 -1.84
C ARG A 478 8.80 22.13 -1.06
N PHE A 479 8.67 21.97 0.27
CA PHE A 479 8.29 23.04 1.17
C PHE A 479 9.13 23.00 2.44
N ASP A 480 9.61 24.17 2.85
CA ASP A 480 10.33 24.39 4.10
C ASP A 480 9.67 25.58 4.82
N PHE A 481 9.26 25.40 6.07
CA PHE A 481 8.64 26.47 6.86
C PHE A 481 8.78 26.23 8.37
N THR A 482 8.55 27.28 9.14
CA THR A 482 8.62 27.23 10.61
C THR A 482 7.23 27.34 11.21
N ASP A 483 6.94 26.47 12.17
CA ASP A 483 5.85 26.65 13.14
C ASP A 483 6.45 27.23 14.42
N ASP A 484 6.06 28.44 14.78
CA ASP A 484 6.40 29.19 16.00
C ASP A 484 5.22 29.29 16.99
N GLU A 485 4.07 28.68 16.67
CA GLU A 485 2.90 28.71 17.54
C GLU A 485 3.10 27.83 18.79
N PRO A 486 2.58 28.23 19.96
CA PRO A 486 2.71 27.46 21.19
C PRO A 486 2.22 26.00 21.03
N MET A 487 3.09 25.06 21.37
CA MET A 487 2.75 23.63 21.39
C MET A 487 3.54 22.96 22.51
N GLY A 488 2.85 22.25 23.40
CA GLY A 488 3.49 21.28 24.28
C GLY A 488 3.66 19.95 23.55
N ASP A 489 3.35 18.87 24.25
CA ASP A 489 3.16 17.55 23.67
C ASP A 489 2.26 17.58 22.42
N GLY A 490 2.71 16.93 21.36
CA GLY A 490 1.97 16.93 20.11
C GLY A 490 2.62 16.08 19.02
N PHE A 491 2.10 16.21 17.81
CA PHE A 491 2.64 15.54 16.65
C PHE A 491 2.30 16.28 15.37
N TYR A 492 3.10 16.00 14.34
CA TYR A 492 2.80 16.36 12.96
C TYR A 492 2.81 15.12 12.07
N TYR A 493 1.93 15.06 11.08
CA TYR A 493 2.10 14.17 9.93
C TYR A 493 1.65 14.87 8.65
N VAL A 494 2.00 14.30 7.50
CA VAL A 494 1.72 14.88 6.19
C VAL A 494 0.84 13.94 5.39
N ARG A 495 -0.15 14.50 4.69
CA ARG A 495 -0.94 13.81 3.67
C ARG A 495 -0.63 14.39 2.31
N VAL A 496 -0.46 13.53 1.32
CA VAL A 496 -0.36 13.93 -0.09
C VAL A 496 -1.56 13.35 -0.81
N ARG A 497 -2.28 14.19 -1.55
CA ARG A 497 -3.31 13.75 -2.48
C ARG A 497 -2.85 14.05 -3.90
N GLN A 498 -3.07 13.10 -4.80
CA GLN A 498 -2.87 13.27 -6.24
C GLN A 498 -4.20 13.42 -6.97
N THR A 499 -4.17 13.98 -8.18
CA THR A 499 -5.39 14.24 -8.97
C THR A 499 -6.11 12.96 -9.42
N ASN A 500 -5.44 11.81 -9.38
CA ASN A 500 -6.01 10.49 -9.64
C ASN A 500 -6.58 9.83 -8.36
N ASP A 501 -6.73 10.61 -7.28
CA ASP A 501 -7.19 10.18 -5.96
C ASP A 501 -6.34 9.08 -5.33
N GLN A 502 -5.06 9.00 -5.71
CA GLN A 502 -4.06 8.25 -4.94
C GLN A 502 -3.49 9.14 -3.83
N TRP A 503 -3.24 8.54 -2.67
CA TRP A 503 -2.85 9.24 -1.46
C TRP A 503 -1.63 8.63 -0.80
N ALA A 504 -0.92 9.47 -0.04
CA ALA A 504 0.13 9.08 0.88
C ALA A 504 -0.07 9.71 2.26
N TRP A 505 0.27 8.99 3.34
CA TRP A 505 0.33 9.51 4.70
C TRP A 505 1.70 9.17 5.30
N SER A 506 2.47 10.19 5.69
CA SER A 506 3.71 9.95 6.46
C SER A 506 3.38 9.49 7.87
N SER A 507 4.25 8.66 8.44
CA SER A 507 4.22 8.43 9.88
C SER A 507 4.43 9.75 10.65
N PRO A 508 3.85 9.91 11.85
CA PRO A 508 4.01 11.17 12.58
C PRO A 508 5.43 11.39 13.09
N VAL A 509 5.82 12.66 13.23
CA VAL A 509 6.89 13.07 14.14
C VAL A 509 6.22 13.52 15.44
N PHE A 510 6.57 12.89 16.56
CA PHE A 510 6.01 13.17 17.88
C PHE A 510 6.93 14.11 18.67
N LEU A 511 6.35 15.08 19.36
CA LEU A 511 7.02 15.98 20.29
C LEU A 511 6.55 15.65 21.71
N ARG A 512 7.48 15.25 22.58
CA ARG A 512 7.22 14.75 23.94
C ARG A 512 8.25 15.26 24.94
#